data_AF-A0A1X4XXV6-F1
#
_entry.id   AF-A0A1X4XXV6-F1
#
_cell.length_a   1.000
_cell.length_b   1.000
_cell.length_c   1.000
_cell.angle_alpha   90.00
_cell.angle_beta   90.00
_cell.angle_gamma   90.00
#
_symmetry.space_group_name_H-M   'P 1'
#
loop_
_entity.id
_entity.type
_entity.pdbx_description
1 polymer ?
#
loop_
_entity_poly.entity_id
_entity_poly.type
_entity_poly.pdbx_seq_one_letter_code
_entity_poly.pdbx_strand_id
1 'polypeptide(L)'
;MAIAIGTSHGAYKFKVEKGQQPPSLRFDILEEVEKRLPGFPIVLHGAPSVLKEYVDRINAYGGTLEDASGVSEDQLRKAAKSAVCKINIDTDGRLVMTAKIREIFAKNPSEFDPRKYLGPARDELIKMYERKNKDVLGSAFRR
;
A
#
# COMPACT_ATOMS: atom_id res chain seq x y z
N MET A 1 14.22 -14.18 1.60
CA MET A 1 15.16 -13.11 2.06
C MET A 1 14.54 -11.76 1.78
N ALA A 2 14.55 -10.84 2.73
CA ALA A 2 14.14 -9.46 2.46
C ALA A 2 15.36 -8.66 1.95
N ILE A 3 15.18 -7.86 0.89
CA ILE A 3 16.24 -7.04 0.31
C ILE A 3 15.88 -5.55 0.35
N ALA A 4 16.90 -4.69 0.43
CA ALA A 4 16.73 -3.25 0.37
C ALA A 4 16.94 -2.75 -1.06
N ILE A 5 15.85 -2.35 -1.73
CA ILE A 5 15.87 -1.84 -3.11
C ILE A 5 15.21 -0.47 -3.24
N GLY A 6 15.30 0.34 -2.17
CA GLY A 6 14.75 1.70 -2.14
C GLY A 6 13.43 1.86 -1.38
N THR A 7 13.03 0.88 -0.57
CA THR A 7 11.83 0.94 0.27
C THR A 7 12.12 1.30 1.72
N SER A 8 11.19 2.05 2.34
CA SER A 8 11.18 2.37 3.78
C SER A 8 9.77 2.12 4.38
N HIS A 9 9.67 2.01 5.71
CA HIS A 9 8.40 1.76 6.40
C HIS A 9 7.62 3.07 6.64
N GLY A 10 6.28 2.99 6.65
CA GLY A 10 5.40 4.12 6.95
C GLY A 10 4.69 4.73 5.73
N ALA A 11 4.09 5.91 5.93
CA ALA A 11 3.34 6.66 4.90
C ALA A 11 4.18 7.73 4.16
N TYR A 12 5.33 8.08 4.72
CA TYR A 12 6.21 9.14 4.23
C TYR A 12 7.49 8.53 3.66
N LYS A 13 7.36 7.77 2.57
CA LYS A 13 8.50 6.98 2.10
C LYS A 13 9.54 7.79 1.35
N PHE A 14 9.06 8.80 0.63
CA PHE A 14 9.88 9.62 -0.23
C PHE A 14 9.52 11.08 0.05
N LYS A 15 10.54 11.91 0.29
CA LYS A 15 10.39 13.36 0.17
C LYS A 15 10.38 13.66 -1.32
N VAL A 16 9.20 13.56 -1.92
CA VAL A 16 8.99 13.85 -3.33
C VAL A 16 8.50 15.28 -3.41
N GLU A 17 9.15 16.11 -4.21
CA GLU A 17 8.62 17.45 -4.47
C GLU A 17 7.23 17.34 -5.13
N LYS A 18 6.37 18.32 -4.87
CA LYS A 18 4.99 18.34 -5.36
C LYS A 18 4.99 18.21 -6.89
N GLY A 19 4.47 17.10 -7.41
CA GLY A 19 4.38 16.81 -8.85
C GLY A 19 5.48 15.91 -9.41
N GLN A 20 6.49 15.53 -8.63
CA GLN A 20 7.46 14.51 -9.02
C GLN A 20 6.94 13.10 -8.68
N GLN A 21 7.38 12.10 -9.46
CA GLN A 21 7.09 10.71 -9.14
C GLN A 21 8.06 10.19 -8.06
N PRO A 22 7.59 9.31 -7.16
CA PRO A 22 8.47 8.58 -6.26
C PRO A 22 9.61 7.90 -7.05
N PRO A 23 10.84 7.87 -6.51
CA PRO A 23 11.96 7.23 -7.20
C PRO A 23 11.66 5.76 -7.47
N SER A 24 12.23 5.27 -8.58
CA SER A 24 12.10 3.86 -8.96
C SER A 24 12.78 2.97 -7.92
N LEU A 25 12.17 1.81 -7.65
CA LEU A 25 12.84 0.68 -7.01
C LEU A 25 14.09 0.32 -7.81
N ARG A 26 15.14 -0.09 -7.10
CA ARG A 26 16.42 -0.55 -7.66
C ARG A 26 16.28 -1.95 -8.25
N PHE A 27 15.58 -2.04 -9.38
CA PHE A 27 15.39 -3.28 -10.13
C PHE A 27 16.71 -3.88 -10.61
N ASP A 28 17.72 -3.05 -10.86
CA ASP A 28 19.08 -3.50 -11.15
C ASP A 28 19.68 -4.36 -10.03
N ILE A 29 19.42 -4.00 -8.77
CA ILE A 29 19.86 -4.81 -7.61
C ILE A 29 19.04 -6.09 -7.52
N LEU A 30 17.72 -6.02 -7.75
CA LEU A 30 16.85 -7.20 -7.73
C LEU A 30 17.28 -8.22 -8.80
N GLU A 31 17.55 -7.77 -10.02
CA GLU A 31 18.03 -8.62 -11.12
C GLU A 31 19.39 -9.26 -10.80
N GLU A 32 20.31 -8.52 -10.16
CA GLU A 32 21.60 -9.07 -9.75
C GLU A 32 21.47 -10.12 -8.64
N VAL A 33 20.57 -9.89 -7.67
CA VAL A 33 20.24 -10.88 -6.63
C VAL A 33 19.65 -12.14 -7.25
N GLU A 34 18.75 -12.01 -8.23
CA GLU A 34 18.13 -13.13 -8.94
C GLU A 34 19.16 -13.98 -9.69
N LYS A 35 20.15 -13.34 -10.34
CA LYS A 35 21.25 -14.06 -11.01
C LYS A 35 22.12 -14.83 -10.03
N ARG A 36 22.41 -14.25 -8.86
CA ARG A 36 23.28 -14.87 -7.84
C ARG A 36 22.57 -15.95 -7.03
N LEU A 37 21.26 -15.83 -6.87
CA LEU A 37 20.42 -16.78 -6.11
C LEU A 37 19.22 -17.24 -6.95
N PRO A 38 19.45 -18.03 -8.02
CA PRO A 38 18.36 -18.48 -8.88
C PRO A 38 17.30 -19.27 -8.10
N GLY A 39 16.04 -18.90 -8.27
CA GLY A 39 14.90 -19.56 -7.62
C GLY A 39 14.75 -19.25 -6.12
N PHE A 40 15.59 -18.40 -5.53
CA PHE A 40 15.48 -18.08 -4.11
C PHE A 40 14.32 -17.10 -3.83
N PRO A 41 13.43 -17.36 -2.85
CA PRO A 41 12.30 -16.49 -2.57
C PRO A 41 12.70 -15.12 -2.00
N ILE A 42 12.30 -14.03 -2.66
CA ILE A 42 12.58 -12.65 -2.27
C ILE A 42 11.35 -11.98 -1.63
N VAL A 43 11.59 -11.15 -0.61
CA VAL A 43 10.57 -10.39 0.11
C VAL A 43 10.82 -8.89 -0.04
N LEU A 44 9.76 -8.14 -0.36
CA LEU A 44 9.76 -6.68 -0.44
C LEU A 44 9.11 -6.10 0.83
N HIS A 45 9.91 -5.41 1.65
CA HIS A 45 9.43 -4.66 2.82
C HIS A 45 9.03 -3.24 2.42
N GLY A 46 8.30 -2.53 3.28
CA GLY A 46 8.06 -1.09 3.09
C GLY A 46 7.48 -0.74 1.71
N ALA A 47 6.54 -1.55 1.22
CA ALA A 47 6.01 -1.45 -0.13
C ALA A 47 4.53 -0.99 -0.27
N PRO A 48 3.87 -0.29 0.69
CA PRO A 48 2.55 0.29 0.43
C PRO A 48 2.55 1.31 -0.72
N SER A 49 1.43 1.38 -1.42
CA SER A 49 1.25 2.27 -2.58
C SER A 49 0.83 3.66 -2.20
N VAL A 50 0.30 3.85 -0.98
CA VAL A 50 -0.27 5.10 -0.47
C VAL A 50 -1.34 5.62 -1.43
N LEU A 51 -2.55 5.12 -1.24
CA LEU A 51 -3.68 5.36 -2.10
C LEU A 51 -4.23 6.78 -1.90
N LYS A 52 -4.02 7.65 -2.90
CA LYS A 52 -4.38 9.08 -2.84
C LYS A 52 -5.84 9.32 -2.46
N GLU A 53 -6.76 8.50 -2.96
CA GLU A 53 -8.19 8.61 -2.64
C GLU A 53 -8.49 8.56 -1.13
N TYR A 54 -7.74 7.75 -0.37
CA TYR A 54 -7.94 7.62 1.07
C TYR A 54 -7.20 8.72 1.84
N VAL A 55 -6.07 9.21 1.33
CA VAL A 55 -5.38 10.39 1.87
C VAL A 55 -6.30 11.61 1.74
N ASP A 56 -6.86 11.84 0.55
CA ASP A 56 -7.79 12.94 0.29
C ASP A 56 -9.04 12.82 1.18
N ARG A 57 -9.58 11.61 1.33
CA ARG A 57 -10.73 11.33 2.22
C ARG A 57 -10.40 11.63 3.68
N ILE A 58 -9.23 11.23 4.17
CA ILE A 58 -8.79 11.56 5.54
C ILE A 58 -8.72 13.08 5.73
N ASN A 59 -8.11 13.80 4.78
CA ASN A 59 -7.98 15.25 4.83
C ASN A 59 -9.34 15.95 4.79
N ALA A 60 -10.30 15.42 4.02
CA ALA A 60 -11.66 15.95 3.97
C ALA A 60 -12.46 15.76 5.27
N TYR A 61 -12.13 14.75 6.10
CA TYR A 61 -12.85 14.43 7.34
C TYR A 61 -11.99 14.62 8.60
N GLY A 62 -11.36 15.80 8.69
CA GLY A 62 -10.70 16.28 9.92
C GLY A 62 -9.36 15.60 10.24
N GLY A 63 -8.72 14.96 9.26
CA GLY A 63 -7.33 14.54 9.35
C GLY A 63 -6.40 15.52 8.65
N THR A 64 -5.09 15.38 8.92
CA THR A 64 -4.04 16.12 8.21
C THR A 64 -2.92 15.16 7.86
N LEU A 65 -2.83 14.80 6.59
CA LEU A 65 -1.76 14.00 6.00
C LEU A 65 -1.14 14.80 4.86
N GLU A 66 -0.01 15.44 5.15
CA GLU A 66 0.86 16.08 4.17
C GLU A 66 1.75 15.02 3.49
N ASP A 67 2.21 15.25 2.26
CA ASP A 67 3.30 14.51 1.59
C ASP A 67 3.32 12.96 1.68
N ALA A 68 2.16 12.33 1.82
CA ALA A 68 2.07 10.88 1.86
C ALA A 68 2.37 10.31 0.45
N SER A 69 3.51 9.61 0.31
CA SER A 69 3.98 9.05 -0.95
C SER A 69 4.38 7.58 -0.79
N GLY A 70 3.99 6.76 -1.77
CA GLY A 70 4.16 5.31 -1.75
C GLY A 70 4.94 4.81 -2.97
N VAL A 71 5.10 3.49 -3.05
CA VAL A 71 5.67 2.84 -4.23
C VAL A 71 4.55 2.66 -5.25
N SER A 72 4.75 3.08 -6.51
CA SER A 72 3.69 2.96 -7.51
C SER A 72 3.28 1.51 -7.73
N GLU A 73 1.98 1.28 -7.97
CA GLU A 73 1.44 -0.08 -8.15
C GLU A 73 2.04 -0.78 -9.37
N ASP A 74 2.42 -0.03 -10.42
CA ASP A 74 3.11 -0.58 -11.59
C ASP A 74 4.48 -1.18 -11.23
N GLN A 75 5.22 -0.53 -10.32
CA GLN A 75 6.49 -1.05 -9.83
C GLN A 75 6.29 -2.29 -8.97
N LEU A 76 5.25 -2.32 -8.13
CA LEU A 76 4.89 -3.52 -7.36
C LEU A 76 4.50 -4.67 -8.30
N ARG A 77 3.75 -4.39 -9.36
CA ARG A 77 3.37 -5.37 -10.38
C ARG A 77 4.59 -5.89 -11.13
N LYS A 78 5.56 -5.03 -11.46
CA LYS A 78 6.83 -5.43 -12.07
C LYS A 78 7.61 -6.34 -11.13
N ALA A 79 7.75 -5.97 -9.86
CA ALA A 79 8.45 -6.79 -8.86
C ALA A 79 7.77 -8.15 -8.63
N ALA A 80 6.43 -8.19 -8.55
CA ALA A 80 5.68 -9.42 -8.34
C ALA A 80 5.73 -10.42 -9.51
N LYS A 81 6.26 -10.02 -10.67
CA LYS A 81 6.55 -10.90 -11.82
C LYS A 81 7.96 -11.51 -11.77
N SER A 82 8.79 -11.12 -10.80
CA SER A 82 10.17 -11.59 -10.64
C SER A 82 10.26 -12.60 -9.49
N ALA A 83 11.45 -12.84 -8.91
CA ALA A 83 11.64 -13.71 -7.74
C ALA A 83 11.00 -13.18 -6.43
N VAL A 84 10.38 -11.99 -6.44
CA VAL A 84 9.63 -11.47 -5.30
C VAL A 84 8.35 -12.29 -5.09
N CYS A 85 8.30 -13.05 -4.00
CA CYS A 85 7.18 -13.91 -3.64
C CYS A 85 6.31 -13.34 -2.49
N LYS A 86 6.77 -12.28 -1.83
CA LYS A 86 6.08 -11.66 -0.69
C LYS A 86 6.29 -10.15 -0.68
N ILE A 87 5.20 -9.40 -0.59
CA ILE A 87 5.22 -7.93 -0.51
C ILE A 87 4.45 -7.51 0.74
N ASN A 88 5.11 -6.76 1.63
CA ASN A 88 4.48 -6.31 2.88
C ASN A 88 3.66 -5.03 2.64
N ILE A 89 2.36 -5.08 2.95
CA ILE A 89 1.41 -3.98 2.78
C ILE A 89 0.65 -3.76 4.08
N ASP A 90 0.91 -2.63 4.73
CA ASP A 90 0.28 -2.27 6.01
C ASP A 90 -0.32 -0.86 5.95
N THR A 91 0.48 0.16 5.61
CA THR A 91 0.02 1.57 5.53
C THR A 91 -1.25 1.74 4.71
N ASP A 92 -1.40 1.04 3.56
CA ASP A 92 -2.61 1.15 2.73
C ASP A 92 -3.85 0.70 3.51
N GLY A 93 -3.77 -0.40 4.27
CA GLY A 93 -4.87 -0.87 5.10
C GLY A 93 -5.22 0.09 6.23
N ARG A 94 -4.19 0.69 6.86
CA ARG A 94 -4.39 1.73 7.89
C ARG A 94 -5.10 2.96 7.32
N LEU A 95 -4.70 3.41 6.13
CA LEU A 95 -5.32 4.54 5.44
C LEU A 95 -6.80 4.26 5.12
N VAL A 96 -7.10 3.09 4.55
CA VAL A 96 -8.48 2.69 4.21
C VAL A 96 -9.38 2.70 5.45
N MET A 97 -8.96 2.02 6.52
CA MET A 97 -9.72 1.93 7.76
C MET A 97 -9.92 3.32 8.37
N THR A 98 -8.84 4.11 8.49
CA THR A 98 -8.87 5.45 9.08
C THR A 98 -9.77 6.40 8.30
N ALA A 99 -9.67 6.40 6.98
CA ALA A 99 -10.49 7.22 6.10
C ALA A 99 -11.97 6.92 6.28
N LYS A 100 -12.33 5.63 6.33
CA LYS A 100 -13.74 5.22 6.44
C LYS A 100 -14.33 5.54 7.82
N ILE A 101 -13.57 5.30 8.88
CA ILE A 101 -14.00 5.62 10.25
C ILE A 101 -14.20 7.13 10.41
N ARG A 102 -13.25 7.95 9.94
CA ARG A 102 -13.35 9.42 9.98
C ARG A 102 -14.57 9.93 9.23
N GLU A 103 -14.82 9.42 8.03
CA GLU A 103 -16.01 9.76 7.24
C GLU A 103 -17.30 9.48 8.02
N ILE A 104 -17.40 8.31 8.67
CA ILE A 104 -18.61 7.90 9.41
C ILE A 104 -18.83 8.81 10.61
N PHE A 105 -17.79 9.07 11.42
CA PHE A 105 -17.93 9.96 12.57
C PHE A 105 -18.26 11.41 12.18
N ALA A 106 -17.73 11.89 11.05
CA ALA A 106 -18.06 13.22 10.56
C ALA A 106 -19.52 13.32 10.06
N LYS A 107 -20.03 12.27 9.41
CA LYS A 107 -21.40 12.25 8.85
C LYS A 107 -22.47 11.88 9.88
N ASN A 108 -22.13 11.04 10.86
CA ASN A 108 -23.02 10.52 11.88
C ASN A 108 -22.42 10.75 13.28
N PRO A 109 -22.42 11.98 13.83
CA PRO A 109 -21.74 12.29 15.08
C PRO A 109 -22.27 11.56 16.31
N SER A 110 -23.52 11.06 16.25
CA SER A 110 -24.14 10.28 17.32
C SER A 110 -23.81 8.79 17.26
N GLU A 111 -23.14 8.32 16.21
CA GLU A 111 -22.83 6.89 16.04
C GLU A 111 -21.72 6.46 17.00
N PHE A 112 -22.03 5.52 17.87
CA PHE A 112 -21.12 5.00 18.89
C PHE A 112 -21.01 3.47 18.86
N ASP A 113 -21.85 2.77 18.09
CA ASP A 113 -21.82 1.31 17.98
C ASP A 113 -20.61 0.90 17.11
N PRO A 114 -19.63 0.16 17.68
CA PRO A 114 -18.44 -0.27 16.94
C PRO A 114 -18.74 -1.02 15.66
N ARG A 115 -19.84 -1.76 15.61
CA ARG A 115 -20.22 -2.54 14.44
C ARG A 115 -20.59 -1.64 13.27
N LYS A 116 -21.13 -0.45 13.54
CA LYS A 116 -21.61 0.50 12.54
C LYS A 116 -20.49 1.30 11.88
N TYR A 117 -19.35 1.48 12.56
CA TYR A 117 -18.18 2.13 11.96
C TYR A 117 -17.05 1.17 11.58
N LEU A 118 -16.82 0.07 12.31
CA LEU A 118 -15.81 -0.93 11.97
C LEU A 118 -16.26 -1.91 10.89
N GLY A 119 -17.57 -2.23 10.80
CA GLY A 119 -18.12 -3.09 9.75
C GLY A 119 -17.85 -2.52 8.36
N PRO A 120 -18.32 -1.30 8.05
CA PRO A 120 -18.05 -0.67 6.76
C PRO A 120 -16.57 -0.40 6.48
N ALA A 121 -15.76 -0.11 7.51
CA ALA A 121 -14.32 0.07 7.36
C ALA A 121 -13.63 -1.24 6.94
N ARG A 122 -14.00 -2.36 7.56
CA ARG A 122 -13.51 -3.70 7.19
C ARG A 122 -13.94 -4.06 5.78
N ASP A 123 -15.18 -3.79 5.39
CA ASP A 123 -15.66 -4.11 4.05
C ASP A 123 -14.88 -3.34 2.97
N GLU A 124 -14.53 -2.08 3.23
CA GLU A 124 -13.65 -1.30 2.36
C GLU A 124 -12.22 -1.85 2.31
N LEU A 125 -11.69 -2.30 3.46
CA LEU A 125 -10.38 -2.95 3.54
C LEU A 125 -10.31 -4.23 2.69
N ILE A 126 -11.38 -5.04 2.73
CA ILE A 126 -11.50 -6.25 1.90
C ILE A 126 -11.44 -5.89 0.42
N LYS A 127 -12.24 -4.91 -0.03
CA LYS A 127 -12.23 -4.46 -1.44
C LYS A 127 -10.84 -4.01 -1.90
N MET A 128 -10.12 -3.27 -1.05
CA MET A 128 -8.76 -2.82 -1.36
C MET A 128 -7.82 -4.01 -1.56
N TYR A 129 -7.84 -5.00 -0.66
CA TYR A 129 -7.00 -6.19 -0.81
C TYR A 129 -7.40 -7.07 -1.99
N GLU A 130 -8.69 -7.21 -2.29
CA GLU A 130 -9.15 -7.92 -3.49
C GLU A 130 -8.61 -7.27 -4.77
N ARG A 131 -8.72 -5.94 -4.89
CA ARG A 131 -8.15 -5.16 -6.00
C ARG A 131 -6.65 -5.38 -6.10
N LYS A 132 -5.91 -5.24 -4.99
CA LYS A 132 -4.46 -5.43 -5.00
C LYS A 132 -4.06 -6.85 -5.40
N ASN A 133 -4.76 -7.88 -4.93
CA ASN A 133 -4.49 -9.26 -5.31
C ASN A 133 -4.72 -9.51 -6.81
N LYS A 134 -5.77 -8.93 -7.39
CA LYS A 134 -6.11 -9.06 -8.82
C LYS A 134 -5.15 -8.24 -9.70
N ASP A 135 -5.05 -6.96 -9.43
CA ASP A 135 -4.50 -5.98 -10.37
C ASP A 135 -3.02 -5.70 -10.11
N VAL A 136 -2.59 -5.72 -8.85
CA VAL A 136 -1.23 -5.28 -8.44
C VAL A 136 -0.29 -6.45 -8.22
N LEU A 137 -0.62 -7.34 -7.30
CA LEU A 137 0.21 -8.50 -6.92
C LEU A 137 0.04 -9.65 -7.90
N GLY A 138 -1.09 -9.69 -8.61
CA GLY A 138 -1.43 -10.75 -9.55
C GLY A 138 -1.49 -12.13 -8.90
N SER A 139 -1.79 -12.19 -7.60
CA SER A 139 -1.90 -13.41 -6.79
C SER A 139 -3.29 -14.03 -6.83
N ALA A 140 -4.31 -13.27 -7.27
CA ALA A 140 -5.65 -13.81 -7.46
C ALA A 140 -5.65 -14.94 -8.50
N PHE A 141 -6.44 -15.98 -8.25
CA PHE A 141 -6.68 -17.10 -9.18
C PHE A 141 -5.45 -17.93 -9.56
N ARG A 142 -4.35 -17.84 -8.79
CA ARG A 142 -3.20 -18.74 -8.95
C ARG A 142 -3.55 -20.14 -8.41
N ARG A 143 -3.07 -21.17 -9.12
CA ARG A 143 -3.23 -22.59 -8.76
C ARG A 143 -2.12 -23.04 -7.83
#